data_AF-A0A9W8JZQ2-F1
#
_entry.id   AF-A0A9W8JZQ2-F1
#
_cell.length_a   1.000
_cell.length_b   1.000
_cell.length_c   1.000
_cell.angle_alpha   90.00
_cell.angle_beta   90.00
_cell.angle_gamma   90.00
#
_symmetry.space_group_name_H-M   'P 1'
#
loop_
_entity.id
_entity.type
_entity.pdbx_description
1 polymer ?
#
loop_
_entity_poly.entity_id
_entity_poly.type
_entity_poly.pdbx_seq_one_letter_code
_entity_poly.pdbx_strand_id
1 'polypeptide(L)'
;MADSVARIRPYEPADKTLVQFMVSKANLQGLAVANNKVYTHPVTIAIWVALSSVFIHLMNWWPASLHGFMGYLKPIPAFASTAVPVMFFVDWINRPYFESLTQDVLRYTDMSDIPGYYSRSPASGLWLLEFGNTFVGLIGMDASPPKKITGEQKVPHTALVRHFHVEESFRRSNVQDDLLDYAVKHAFNTDPKLERIEATDSPLVPYLRTCLRAAGFELDHHTKKIGILQWNLGTCVEVHDWIERVPGYDGADSQSELLELVEKALQDPLRPTNIIVDSIDTLLTDKGSLSETYKCLFKVCALVKRHSIPFHLAPPHLPNVLFLIPRAHNRPPNGPPHAPRDRVPYAPTSTLTSPKILGSVPACGEGSGNPSEFVVELIVREGAGRKRVVERVLEGWSSALDGPCDLVALEGLKHFVKKPRQEVSGPDPTQNLSFNLNLTSSQQESRSQVPLPYAHEGKPIANVTPGAIFYDPDSADDIDDEDPDEDLDI
;
A
#
# COMPACT_ATOMS: atom_id res chain seq x y z
N MET A 1 -40.84 7.07 -37.46
CA MET A 1 -39.51 7.56 -37.07
C MET A 1 -39.10 6.69 -35.90
N ALA A 2 -38.05 5.89 -36.02
CA ALA A 2 -37.58 5.10 -34.88
C ALA A 2 -36.97 6.08 -33.88
N ASP A 3 -37.48 6.11 -32.66
CA ASP A 3 -36.91 6.95 -31.60
C ASP A 3 -35.45 6.55 -31.40
N SER A 4 -34.54 7.48 -31.66
CA SER A 4 -33.10 7.28 -31.53
C SER A 4 -32.72 7.41 -30.06
N VAL A 5 -33.13 6.43 -29.28
CA VAL A 5 -32.83 6.36 -27.84
C VAL A 5 -31.54 5.57 -27.66
N ALA A 6 -30.60 6.14 -26.90
CA ALA A 6 -29.43 5.41 -26.43
C ALA A 6 -29.86 4.36 -25.41
N ARG A 7 -29.44 3.10 -25.59
CA ARG A 7 -29.75 2.02 -24.65
C ARG A 7 -28.54 1.14 -24.42
N ILE A 8 -28.32 0.79 -23.15
CA ILE A 8 -27.40 -0.28 -22.76
C ILE A 8 -28.24 -1.56 -22.66
N ARG A 9 -27.85 -2.60 -23.40
CA ARG A 9 -28.53 -3.89 -23.37
C ARG A 9 -27.53 -5.02 -23.14
N PRO A 10 -27.97 -6.15 -22.54
CA PRO A 10 -27.13 -7.34 -22.47
C PRO A 10 -26.85 -7.91 -23.87
N TYR A 11 -25.75 -8.64 -23.97
CA TYR A 11 -25.36 -9.39 -25.16
C TYR A 11 -26.42 -10.38 -25.62
N GLU A 12 -26.63 -10.46 -26.94
CA GLU A 12 -27.46 -11.48 -27.57
C GLU A 12 -26.61 -12.38 -28.49
N PRO A 13 -26.97 -13.67 -28.66
CA PRO A 13 -26.20 -14.59 -29.52
C PRO A 13 -26.02 -14.14 -30.97
N ALA A 14 -26.93 -13.31 -31.49
CA ALA A 14 -26.83 -12.71 -32.83
C ALA A 14 -25.66 -11.73 -32.96
N ASP A 15 -25.20 -11.14 -31.85
CA ASP A 15 -24.13 -10.14 -31.83
C ASP A 15 -22.72 -10.76 -31.85
N LYS A 16 -22.60 -12.09 -31.82
CA LYS A 16 -21.30 -12.79 -31.67
C LYS A 16 -20.24 -12.27 -32.63
N THR A 17 -20.58 -12.18 -33.91
CA THR A 17 -19.65 -11.72 -34.95
C THR A 17 -19.30 -10.24 -34.78
N LEU A 18 -20.27 -9.41 -34.39
CA LEU A 18 -20.06 -7.98 -34.14
C LEU A 18 -19.12 -7.79 -32.94
N VAL A 19 -19.39 -8.45 -31.81
CA VAL A 19 -18.56 -8.37 -30.60
C VAL A 19 -17.14 -8.83 -30.88
N GLN A 20 -16.96 -10.00 -31.51
CA GLN A 20 -15.62 -10.51 -31.84
C GLN A 20 -14.85 -9.55 -32.75
N PHE A 21 -15.53 -8.97 -33.75
CA PHE A 21 -14.93 -7.96 -34.62
C PHE A 21 -14.52 -6.70 -33.84
N MET A 22 -15.40 -6.18 -32.98
CA MET A 22 -15.15 -4.96 -32.20
C MET A 22 -14.04 -5.15 -31.15
N VAL A 23 -13.99 -6.29 -30.47
CA VAL A 23 -12.91 -6.63 -29.54
C VAL A 23 -11.58 -6.75 -30.30
N SER A 24 -11.58 -7.37 -31.48
CA SER A 24 -10.38 -7.45 -32.33
C SER A 24 -9.90 -6.07 -32.78
N LYS A 25 -10.84 -5.24 -33.24
CA LYS A 25 -10.58 -3.86 -33.65
C LYS A 25 -10.02 -3.04 -32.49
N ALA A 26 -10.54 -3.20 -31.28
CA ALA A 26 -10.05 -2.50 -30.08
C ALA A 26 -8.58 -2.82 -29.80
N ASN A 27 -8.22 -4.10 -29.84
CA ASN A 27 -6.82 -4.53 -29.62
C ASN A 27 -5.88 -4.02 -30.72
N LEU A 28 -6.30 -4.10 -31.99
CA LEU A 28 -5.50 -3.61 -33.13
C LEU A 28 -5.44 -2.09 -33.21
N GLN A 29 -6.39 -1.35 -32.63
CA GLN A 29 -6.29 0.10 -32.53
C GLN A 29 -5.06 0.54 -31.73
N GLY A 30 -4.68 -0.23 -30.71
CA GLY A 30 -3.45 0.00 -29.94
C GLY A 30 -2.19 0.01 -30.81
N LEU A 31 -2.13 -0.83 -31.85
CA LEU A 31 -1.04 -0.86 -32.82
C LEU A 31 -0.94 0.44 -33.61
N ALA A 32 -2.08 0.96 -34.09
CA ALA A 32 -2.10 2.22 -34.85
C ALA A 32 -1.61 3.41 -33.98
N VAL A 33 -2.03 3.46 -32.72
CA VAL A 33 -1.58 4.51 -31.78
C VAL A 33 -0.10 4.34 -31.44
N ALA A 34 0.37 3.11 -31.22
CA ALA A 34 1.78 2.80 -30.98
C ALA A 34 2.66 3.26 -32.14
N ASN A 35 2.29 2.90 -33.38
CA ASN A 35 2.99 3.30 -34.59
C ASN A 35 3.03 4.83 -34.74
N ASN A 36 1.91 5.51 -34.56
CA ASN A 36 1.84 6.97 -34.65
C ASN A 36 2.75 7.65 -33.61
N LYS A 37 2.80 7.15 -32.37
CA LYS A 37 3.73 7.65 -31.35
C LYS A 37 5.20 7.45 -31.73
N VAL A 38 5.54 6.36 -32.41
CA VAL A 38 6.91 6.13 -32.88
C VAL A 38 7.25 7.05 -34.06
N TYR A 39 6.32 7.27 -34.99
CA TYR A 39 6.52 8.16 -36.15
C TYR A 39 6.75 9.61 -35.74
N THR A 40 6.06 10.04 -34.69
CA THR A 40 6.17 11.40 -34.15
C THR A 40 7.32 11.56 -33.14
N HIS A 41 8.02 10.47 -32.80
CA HIS A 41 9.12 10.53 -31.86
C HIS A 41 10.34 11.27 -32.47
N PRO A 42 10.95 12.24 -31.76
CA PRO A 42 12.04 13.06 -32.32
C PRO A 42 13.23 12.25 -32.86
N VAL A 43 13.57 11.14 -32.20
CA VAL A 43 14.65 10.25 -32.65
C VAL A 43 14.30 9.57 -33.97
N THR A 44 13.06 9.12 -34.16
CA THR A 44 12.61 8.50 -35.40
C THR A 44 12.65 9.51 -36.55
N ILE A 45 12.19 10.74 -36.30
CA ILE A 45 12.25 11.85 -37.27
C ILE A 45 13.71 12.16 -37.61
N ALA A 46 14.61 12.23 -36.61
CA ALA A 46 16.03 12.46 -36.84
C ALA A 46 16.68 11.36 -37.70
N ILE A 47 16.37 10.08 -37.40
CA ILE A 47 16.83 8.94 -38.22
C ILE A 47 16.29 9.05 -39.64
N TRP A 48 15.01 9.37 -39.82
CA TRP A 48 14.41 9.53 -41.14
C TRP A 48 15.05 10.66 -41.93
N VAL A 49 15.29 11.83 -41.32
CA VAL A 49 15.98 12.96 -41.95
C VAL A 49 17.43 12.61 -42.30
N ALA A 50 18.14 11.90 -41.41
CA ALA A 50 19.52 11.47 -41.67
C ALA A 50 19.60 10.50 -42.85
N LEU A 51 18.75 9.47 -42.88
CA LEU A 51 18.67 8.51 -43.99
C LEU A 51 18.29 9.19 -45.30
N SER A 52 17.32 10.12 -45.26
CA SER A 52 16.94 10.93 -46.42
C SER A 52 18.13 11.74 -46.93
N SER A 53 18.89 12.38 -46.04
CA SER A 53 20.06 13.21 -46.39
C SER A 53 21.17 12.39 -47.03
N VAL A 54 21.43 11.18 -46.52
CA VAL A 54 22.38 10.23 -47.12
C VAL A 54 21.92 9.85 -48.52
N PHE A 55 20.64 9.54 -48.71
CA PHE A 55 20.09 9.19 -50.02
C PHE A 55 20.20 10.35 -51.03
N ILE A 56 19.88 11.58 -50.60
CA ILE A 56 20.00 12.80 -51.43
C ILE A 56 21.45 13.01 -51.86
N HIS A 57 22.40 12.80 -50.94
CA HIS A 57 23.83 12.91 -51.24
C HIS A 57 24.28 11.87 -52.26
N LEU A 58 23.91 10.59 -52.07
CA LEU A 58 24.24 9.51 -53.00
C LEU A 58 23.68 9.75 -54.41
N MET A 59 22.49 10.34 -54.51
CA MET A 59 21.82 10.61 -55.78
C MET A 59 22.14 11.98 -56.38
N ASN A 60 22.94 12.81 -55.69
CA ASN A 60 23.22 14.20 -56.06
C ASN A 60 21.94 15.05 -56.28
N TRP A 61 20.94 14.89 -55.42
CA TRP A 61 19.65 15.57 -55.53
C TRP A 61 19.55 16.88 -54.73
N TRP A 62 20.70 17.43 -54.31
CA TRP A 62 20.75 18.74 -53.69
C TRP A 62 20.30 19.84 -54.66
N PRO A 63 19.65 20.91 -54.18
CA PRO A 63 19.18 21.98 -55.04
C PRO A 63 20.34 22.63 -55.80
N ALA A 64 20.21 22.71 -57.12
CA ALA A 64 21.15 23.38 -58.00
C ALA A 64 20.51 24.66 -58.56
N SER A 65 21.29 25.74 -58.65
CA SER A 65 20.83 27.08 -59.08
C SER A 65 20.20 27.11 -60.49
N LEU A 66 20.51 26.10 -61.32
CA LEU A 66 20.06 25.99 -62.71
C LEU A 66 18.55 25.79 -62.91
N HIS A 67 17.80 25.34 -61.89
CA HIS A 67 16.38 24.96 -62.05
C HIS A 67 15.40 25.92 -61.35
N GLY A 68 15.88 27.07 -60.87
CA GLY A 68 15.05 28.01 -60.11
C GLY A 68 14.38 27.34 -58.88
N PHE A 69 13.16 27.78 -58.55
CA PHE A 69 12.41 27.29 -57.39
C PHE A 69 12.14 25.77 -57.42
N MET A 70 11.94 25.17 -58.60
CA MET A 70 11.69 23.73 -58.73
C MET A 70 12.89 22.87 -58.30
N GLY A 71 14.10 23.44 -58.28
CA GLY A 71 15.30 22.77 -57.76
C GLY A 71 15.17 22.37 -56.28
N TYR A 72 14.39 23.11 -55.47
CA TYR A 72 14.18 22.81 -54.06
C TYR A 72 13.24 21.64 -53.79
N LEU A 73 12.48 21.19 -54.81
CA LEU A 73 11.60 20.02 -54.69
C LEU A 73 12.33 18.70 -54.99
N LYS A 74 13.53 18.75 -55.59
CA LYS A 74 14.33 17.55 -55.94
C LYS A 74 14.61 16.60 -54.76
N PRO A 75 14.79 17.08 -53.52
CA PRO A 75 14.98 16.20 -52.36
C PRO A 75 13.71 15.45 -51.91
N ILE A 76 12.50 15.92 -52.25
CA ILE A 76 11.24 15.39 -51.71
C ILE A 76 11.05 13.89 -51.97
N PRO A 77 11.33 13.36 -53.18
CA PRO A 77 11.23 11.92 -53.44
C PRO A 77 12.10 11.06 -52.51
N ALA A 78 13.26 11.56 -52.05
CA ALA A 78 14.12 10.84 -51.12
C ALA A 78 13.50 10.76 -49.71
N PHE A 79 12.82 11.80 -49.26
CA PHE A 79 12.07 11.77 -47.99
C PHE A 79 10.90 10.79 -48.08
N ALA A 80 10.16 10.79 -49.19
CA ALA A 80 9.05 9.85 -49.38
C ALA A 80 9.53 8.39 -49.48
N SER A 81 10.62 8.13 -50.21
CA SER A 81 11.13 6.76 -50.42
C SER A 81 11.73 6.16 -49.15
N THR A 82 12.37 6.96 -48.31
CA THR A 82 12.95 6.50 -47.03
C THR A 82 11.91 6.39 -45.92
N ALA A 83 10.79 7.12 -46.00
CA ALA A 83 9.71 7.02 -45.02
C ALA A 83 9.07 5.63 -45.03
N VAL A 84 8.87 5.01 -46.19
CA VAL A 84 8.18 3.71 -46.31
C VAL A 84 8.92 2.58 -45.58
N PRO A 85 10.24 2.34 -45.80
CA PRO A 85 11.00 1.35 -45.04
C PRO A 85 11.01 1.62 -43.53
N VAL A 86 11.10 2.89 -43.11
CA VAL A 86 11.07 3.26 -41.68
C VAL A 86 9.71 2.91 -41.07
N MET A 87 8.61 3.29 -41.73
CA MET A 87 7.26 2.95 -41.27
C MET A 87 7.03 1.44 -41.23
N PHE A 88 7.48 0.71 -42.25
CA PHE A 88 7.38 -0.75 -42.29
C PHE A 88 8.18 -1.41 -41.17
N PHE A 89 9.39 -0.91 -40.88
CA PHE A 89 10.21 -1.42 -39.79
C PHE A 89 9.55 -1.20 -38.41
N VAL A 90 8.95 -0.04 -38.20
CA VAL A 90 8.19 0.24 -36.97
C VAL A 90 6.99 -0.69 -36.82
N ASP A 91 6.21 -0.86 -37.89
CA ASP A 91 5.07 -1.78 -37.90
C ASP A 91 5.51 -3.22 -37.65
N TRP A 92 6.61 -3.65 -38.27
CA TRP A 92 7.19 -4.99 -38.11
C TRP A 92 7.53 -5.32 -36.65
N ILE A 93 8.00 -4.34 -35.86
CA ILE A 93 8.34 -4.57 -34.45
C ILE A 93 7.09 -4.54 -33.56
N ASN A 94 6.16 -3.61 -33.80
CA ASN A 94 5.00 -3.45 -32.93
C ASN A 94 3.91 -4.51 -33.18
N ARG A 95 3.68 -4.88 -34.44
CA ARG A 95 2.59 -5.75 -34.89
C ARG A 95 2.51 -7.12 -34.19
N PRO A 96 3.60 -7.89 -34.02
CA PRO A 96 3.52 -9.25 -33.47
C PRO A 96 2.84 -9.32 -32.10
N TYR A 97 3.09 -8.31 -31.24
CA TYR A 97 2.48 -8.25 -29.91
C TYR A 97 0.95 -8.06 -29.97
N PHE A 98 0.46 -7.14 -30.81
CA PHE A 98 -0.98 -6.87 -30.91
C PHE A 98 -1.71 -8.00 -31.64
N GLU A 99 -1.07 -8.62 -32.63
CA GLU A 99 -1.61 -9.81 -33.29
C GLU A 99 -1.70 -10.99 -32.31
N SER A 100 -0.67 -11.25 -31.51
CA SER A 100 -0.73 -12.31 -30.48
C SER A 100 -1.78 -12.02 -29.43
N LEU A 101 -1.85 -10.77 -28.93
CA LEU A 101 -2.86 -10.35 -27.96
C LEU A 101 -4.28 -10.55 -28.51
N THR A 102 -4.51 -10.16 -29.77
CA THR A 102 -5.81 -10.33 -30.43
C THR A 102 -6.17 -11.81 -30.60
N GLN A 103 -5.22 -12.63 -31.03
CA GLN A 103 -5.43 -14.07 -31.17
C GLN A 103 -5.71 -14.74 -29.82
N ASP A 104 -4.97 -14.37 -28.77
CA ASP A 104 -5.14 -14.92 -27.44
C ASP A 104 -6.51 -14.56 -26.86
N VAL A 105 -6.93 -13.29 -27.01
CA VAL A 105 -8.25 -12.81 -26.60
C VAL A 105 -9.38 -13.54 -27.34
N LEU A 106 -9.28 -13.70 -28.66
CA LEU A 106 -10.33 -14.38 -29.43
C LEU A 106 -10.41 -15.89 -29.17
N ARG A 107 -9.30 -16.52 -28.81
CA ARG A 107 -9.24 -17.94 -28.45
C ARG A 107 -9.72 -18.21 -27.04
N TYR A 108 -9.74 -17.19 -26.19
CA TYR A 108 -10.11 -17.34 -24.79
C TYR A 108 -11.58 -17.77 -24.66
N THR A 109 -11.88 -18.45 -23.55
CA THR A 109 -13.20 -19.09 -23.34
C THR A 109 -14.35 -18.09 -23.27
N ASP A 110 -14.06 -16.83 -23.01
CA ASP A 110 -15.05 -15.75 -22.96
C ASP A 110 -15.53 -15.33 -24.35
N MET A 111 -14.68 -15.43 -25.38
CA MET A 111 -15.04 -15.08 -26.76
C MET A 111 -15.53 -16.28 -27.57
N SER A 112 -15.17 -17.50 -27.19
CA SER A 112 -15.66 -18.72 -27.85
C SER A 112 -17.11 -19.05 -27.45
N ASP A 113 -17.42 -18.98 -26.16
CA ASP A 113 -18.76 -19.17 -25.57
C ASP A 113 -19.11 -18.00 -24.63
N ILE A 114 -19.42 -16.85 -25.23
CA ILE A 114 -19.82 -15.63 -24.51
C ILE A 114 -20.95 -15.89 -23.50
N PRO A 115 -22.13 -16.44 -23.89
CA PRO A 115 -23.23 -16.57 -22.95
C PRO A 115 -22.90 -17.53 -21.80
N GLY A 116 -22.26 -18.68 -22.08
CA GLY A 116 -21.88 -19.63 -21.03
C GLY A 116 -20.72 -19.16 -20.14
N TYR A 117 -19.85 -18.27 -20.64
CA TYR A 117 -18.77 -17.69 -19.86
C TYR A 117 -19.27 -16.65 -18.87
N TYR A 118 -20.03 -15.66 -19.35
CA TYR A 118 -20.51 -14.57 -18.50
C TYR A 118 -21.67 -15.00 -17.57
N SER A 119 -22.33 -16.14 -17.83
CA SER A 119 -23.34 -16.69 -16.91
C SER A 119 -22.76 -17.36 -15.65
N ARG A 120 -21.43 -17.43 -15.50
CA ARG A 120 -20.78 -18.13 -14.36
C ARG A 120 -20.93 -17.43 -13.03
N SER A 121 -21.03 -16.11 -13.04
CA SER A 121 -21.23 -15.27 -11.87
C SER A 121 -22.34 -14.28 -12.21
N PRO A 122 -23.28 -14.02 -11.28
CA PRO A 122 -24.37 -13.09 -11.55
C PRO A 122 -23.85 -11.64 -11.69
N ALA A 123 -22.70 -11.31 -11.11
CA ALA A 123 -22.02 -10.03 -11.31
C ALA A 123 -21.23 -9.94 -12.62
N SER A 124 -21.03 -11.05 -13.34
CA SER A 124 -20.43 -11.05 -14.67
C SER A 124 -21.45 -10.67 -15.73
N GLY A 125 -21.01 -9.97 -16.77
CA GLY A 125 -21.86 -9.63 -17.89
C GLY A 125 -21.11 -9.01 -19.05
N LEU A 126 -21.73 -9.08 -20.24
CA LEU A 126 -21.29 -8.37 -21.43
C LEU A 126 -22.46 -7.49 -21.89
N TRP A 127 -22.22 -6.19 -21.98
CA TRP A 127 -23.21 -5.21 -22.37
C TRP A 127 -22.77 -4.45 -23.61
N LEU A 128 -23.75 -4.14 -24.45
CA LEU A 128 -23.59 -3.34 -25.66
C LEU A 128 -24.37 -2.04 -25.48
N LEU A 129 -23.74 -0.94 -25.85
CA LEU A 129 -24.37 0.36 -25.98
C LEU A 129 -24.74 0.59 -27.44
N GLU A 130 -26.01 0.87 -27.69
CA GLU A 130 -26.57 1.15 -29.00
C GLU A 130 -27.25 2.50 -29.02
N PHE A 131 -27.16 3.20 -30.15
CA PHE A 131 -27.92 4.41 -30.45
C PHE A 131 -28.80 4.16 -31.66
N GLY A 132 -30.10 3.96 -31.44
CA GLY A 132 -31.00 3.45 -32.48
C GLY A 132 -30.57 2.06 -32.96
N ASN A 133 -30.16 1.95 -34.24
CA ASN A 133 -29.63 0.71 -34.83
C ASN A 133 -28.10 0.72 -35.00
N THR A 134 -27.41 1.70 -34.40
CA THR A 134 -25.96 1.86 -34.53
C THR A 134 -25.26 1.40 -33.26
N PHE A 135 -24.28 0.53 -33.43
CA PHE A 135 -23.38 0.13 -32.34
C PHE A 135 -22.51 1.32 -31.91
N VAL A 136 -22.43 1.55 -30.60
CA VAL A 136 -21.64 2.65 -30.01
C VAL A 136 -20.47 2.11 -29.21
N GLY A 137 -20.68 1.07 -28.39
CA GLY A 137 -19.63 0.51 -27.54
C GLY A 137 -20.02 -0.79 -26.88
N LEU A 138 -19.05 -1.43 -26.23
CA LEU A 138 -19.25 -2.63 -25.43
C LEU A 138 -18.35 -2.62 -24.20
N ILE A 139 -18.83 -3.26 -23.14
CA ILE A 139 -18.04 -3.55 -21.95
C ILE A 139 -18.33 -4.97 -21.46
N GLY A 140 -17.28 -5.73 -21.18
CA GLY A 140 -17.32 -7.10 -20.66
C GLY A 140 -16.66 -7.16 -19.29
N MET A 141 -17.41 -7.59 -18.29
CA MET A 141 -16.98 -7.68 -16.90
C MET A 141 -17.06 -9.13 -16.42
N ASP A 142 -15.99 -9.59 -15.80
CA ASP A 142 -15.84 -10.96 -15.30
C ASP A 142 -15.61 -10.95 -13.79
N ALA A 143 -16.65 -11.24 -13.03
CA ALA A 143 -16.63 -11.45 -11.59
C ALA A 143 -16.56 -12.95 -11.21
N SER A 144 -16.05 -13.81 -12.09
CA SER A 144 -15.88 -15.23 -11.80
C SER A 144 -14.80 -15.42 -10.72
N PRO A 145 -15.02 -16.26 -9.71
CA PRO A 145 -14.03 -16.48 -8.66
C PRO A 145 -12.73 -17.01 -9.27
N PRO A 146 -11.55 -16.56 -8.78
CA PRO A 146 -10.28 -17.00 -9.30
C PRO A 146 -10.17 -18.53 -9.17
N LYS A 147 -9.60 -19.18 -10.20
CA LYS A 147 -9.20 -20.59 -10.08
C LYS A 147 -8.26 -20.69 -8.88
N LYS A 148 -8.62 -21.50 -7.88
CA LYS A 148 -7.76 -21.78 -6.71
C LYS A 148 -6.38 -22.18 -7.21
N ILE A 149 -5.40 -21.29 -7.13
CA ILE A 149 -4.00 -21.63 -7.29
C ILE A 149 -3.66 -22.48 -6.07
N THR A 150 -3.17 -23.68 -6.30
CA THR A 150 -2.73 -24.62 -5.27
C THR A 150 -1.69 -23.95 -4.36
N GLY A 151 -2.13 -23.49 -3.18
CA GLY A 151 -1.29 -22.90 -2.15
C GLY A 151 -1.91 -21.63 -1.53
N GLU A 152 -2.59 -21.82 -0.39
CA GLU A 152 -2.87 -20.91 0.76
C GLU A 152 -2.80 -19.36 0.66
N GLN A 153 -2.89 -18.73 -0.50
CA GLN A 153 -3.12 -17.27 -0.61
C GLN A 153 -4.59 -17.02 -0.99
N LYS A 154 -5.36 -16.51 -0.03
CA LYS A 154 -6.75 -16.09 -0.23
C LYS A 154 -6.73 -14.79 -1.06
N VAL A 155 -6.89 -14.93 -2.37
CA VAL A 155 -7.01 -13.80 -3.30
C VAL A 155 -8.35 -13.08 -3.03
N PRO A 156 -8.37 -11.73 -2.91
CA PRO A 156 -9.60 -10.97 -2.73
C PRO A 156 -10.58 -11.21 -3.87
N HIS A 157 -11.88 -11.22 -3.57
CA HIS A 157 -12.90 -11.47 -4.58
C HIS A 157 -12.99 -10.26 -5.52
N THR A 158 -12.42 -10.42 -6.71
CA THR A 158 -12.14 -9.32 -7.64
C THR A 158 -12.86 -9.56 -8.96
N ALA A 159 -13.47 -8.52 -9.52
CA ALA A 159 -14.01 -8.53 -10.87
C ALA A 159 -13.04 -7.87 -11.85
N LEU A 160 -12.99 -8.37 -13.07
CA LEU A 160 -12.07 -7.93 -14.12
C LEU A 160 -12.84 -7.32 -15.29
N VAL A 161 -12.51 -6.09 -15.66
CA VAL A 161 -12.96 -5.49 -16.93
C VAL A 161 -12.09 -6.09 -18.05
N ARG A 162 -12.66 -7.04 -18.80
CA ARG A 162 -11.95 -7.78 -19.86
C ARG A 162 -11.93 -7.05 -21.18
N HIS A 163 -13.10 -6.59 -21.63
CA HIS A 163 -13.27 -5.93 -22.92
C HIS A 163 -13.89 -4.57 -22.68
N PHE A 164 -13.28 -3.51 -23.19
CA PHE A 164 -13.87 -2.18 -23.12
C PHE A 164 -13.55 -1.44 -24.41
N HIS A 165 -14.58 -1.13 -25.19
CA HIS A 165 -14.43 -0.44 -26.46
C HIS A 165 -15.58 0.51 -26.72
N VAL A 166 -15.25 1.72 -27.19
CA VAL A 166 -16.21 2.68 -27.71
C VAL A 166 -15.74 3.16 -29.08
N GLU A 167 -16.68 3.26 -30.03
CA GLU A 167 -16.44 3.74 -31.39
C GLU A 167 -15.96 5.19 -31.41
N GLU A 168 -14.99 5.48 -32.29
CA GLU A 168 -14.29 6.78 -32.30
C GLU A 168 -15.22 7.97 -32.53
N SER A 169 -16.27 7.80 -33.33
CA SER A 169 -17.27 8.84 -33.60
C SER A 169 -18.04 9.28 -32.36
N PHE A 170 -18.13 8.43 -31.34
CA PHE A 170 -18.94 8.67 -30.13
C PHE A 170 -18.10 8.96 -28.87
N ARG A 171 -16.76 8.86 -28.93
CA ARG A 171 -15.90 9.14 -27.76
C ARG A 171 -15.99 10.57 -27.25
N ARG A 172 -16.36 11.53 -28.11
CA ARG A 172 -16.49 12.95 -27.74
C ARG A 172 -17.69 13.22 -26.83
N SER A 173 -18.67 12.33 -26.80
CA SER A 173 -19.86 12.46 -25.94
C SER A 173 -19.71 11.75 -24.60
N ASN A 174 -18.51 11.26 -24.25
CA ASN A 174 -18.21 10.60 -22.97
C ASN A 174 -19.08 9.39 -22.64
N VAL A 175 -19.65 8.73 -23.66
CA VAL A 175 -20.50 7.54 -23.49
C VAL A 175 -19.78 6.34 -22.87
N GLN A 176 -18.44 6.36 -22.88
CA GLN A 176 -17.63 5.40 -22.13
C GLN A 176 -17.85 5.49 -20.61
N ASP A 177 -18.13 6.69 -20.07
CA ASP A 177 -18.29 6.90 -18.63
C ASP A 177 -19.61 6.27 -18.17
N ASP A 178 -20.70 6.49 -18.91
CA ASP A 178 -22.02 5.87 -18.64
C ASP A 178 -21.94 4.33 -18.71
N LEU A 179 -21.19 3.81 -19.69
CA LEU A 179 -21.04 2.38 -19.90
C LEU A 179 -20.23 1.72 -18.76
N LEU A 180 -19.17 2.39 -18.29
CA LEU A 180 -18.38 1.95 -17.16
C LEU A 180 -19.18 2.00 -15.87
N ASP A 181 -19.86 3.13 -15.58
CA ASP A 181 -20.69 3.32 -14.40
C ASP A 181 -21.80 2.27 -14.30
N TYR A 182 -22.47 1.98 -15.43
CA TYR A 182 -23.47 0.92 -15.49
C TYR A 182 -22.89 -0.46 -15.14
N ALA A 183 -21.74 -0.81 -15.69
CA ALA A 183 -21.09 -2.09 -15.42
C ALA A 183 -20.65 -2.19 -13.95
N VAL A 184 -19.96 -1.18 -13.43
CA VAL A 184 -19.50 -1.12 -12.03
C VAL A 184 -20.68 -1.27 -11.07
N LYS A 185 -21.74 -0.48 -11.25
CA LYS A 185 -22.97 -0.59 -10.44
C LYS A 185 -23.60 -1.96 -10.53
N HIS A 186 -23.66 -2.57 -11.72
CA HIS A 186 -24.19 -3.92 -11.87
C HIS A 186 -23.37 -4.95 -11.08
N ALA A 187 -22.03 -4.86 -11.12
CA ALA A 187 -21.14 -5.78 -10.40
C ALA A 187 -21.40 -5.76 -8.89
N PHE A 188 -21.31 -4.57 -8.29
CA PHE A 188 -21.41 -4.40 -6.85
C PHE A 188 -22.83 -4.62 -6.31
N ASN A 189 -23.86 -4.23 -7.07
CA ASN A 189 -25.25 -4.48 -6.65
C ASN A 189 -25.63 -5.96 -6.69
N THR A 190 -24.96 -6.74 -7.56
CA THR A 190 -25.33 -8.15 -7.77
C THR A 190 -24.54 -9.11 -6.88
N ASP A 191 -23.26 -8.83 -6.63
CA ASP A 191 -22.42 -9.63 -5.73
C ASP A 191 -21.93 -8.82 -4.53
N PRO A 192 -22.57 -8.94 -3.35
CA PRO A 192 -22.16 -8.21 -2.15
C PRO A 192 -20.84 -8.71 -1.55
N LYS A 193 -20.25 -9.79 -2.09
CA LYS A 193 -18.91 -10.27 -1.70
C LYS A 193 -17.80 -9.67 -2.54
N LEU A 194 -18.14 -8.92 -3.59
CA LEU A 194 -17.16 -8.27 -4.46
C LEU A 194 -16.45 -7.17 -3.69
N GLU A 195 -15.12 -7.28 -3.58
CA GLU A 195 -14.30 -6.36 -2.80
C GLU A 195 -13.72 -5.24 -3.68
N ARG A 196 -13.39 -5.53 -4.95
CA ARG A 196 -12.77 -4.57 -5.87
C ARG A 196 -12.98 -4.93 -7.34
N ILE A 197 -12.78 -3.94 -8.22
CA ILE A 197 -12.77 -4.12 -9.68
C ILE A 197 -11.38 -3.75 -10.22
N GLU A 198 -10.86 -4.61 -11.09
CA GLU A 198 -9.60 -4.44 -11.80
C GLU A 198 -9.85 -4.18 -13.28
N ALA A 199 -9.15 -3.18 -13.84
CA ALA A 199 -9.21 -2.84 -15.25
C ALA A 199 -7.79 -2.71 -15.83
N THR A 200 -7.62 -3.07 -17.12
CA THR A 200 -6.33 -2.90 -17.79
C THR A 200 -6.15 -1.45 -18.22
N ASP A 201 -5.08 -0.80 -17.76
CA ASP A 201 -4.67 0.54 -18.21
C ASP A 201 -3.54 0.45 -19.24
N SER A 202 -3.70 1.20 -20.33
CA SER A 202 -2.71 1.29 -21.39
C SER A 202 -2.52 2.73 -21.85
N PRO A 203 -1.27 3.23 -21.94
CA PRO A 203 -0.98 4.55 -22.49
C PRO A 203 -1.30 4.66 -23.98
N LEU A 204 -1.62 3.53 -24.65
CA LEU A 204 -2.00 3.46 -26.05
C LEU A 204 -3.51 3.67 -26.26
N VAL A 205 -4.30 3.68 -25.19
CA VAL A 205 -5.75 3.89 -25.23
C VAL A 205 -6.14 5.03 -24.28
N PRO A 206 -5.80 6.29 -24.63
CA PRO A 206 -5.88 7.42 -23.69
C PRO A 206 -7.32 7.75 -23.23
N TYR A 207 -8.33 7.47 -24.07
CA TYR A 207 -9.72 7.73 -23.72
C TYR A 207 -10.23 6.80 -22.59
N LEU A 208 -9.77 5.55 -22.55
CA LEU A 208 -10.10 4.63 -21.47
C LEU A 208 -9.38 5.03 -20.18
N ARG A 209 -8.11 5.43 -20.27
CA ARG A 209 -7.36 5.89 -19.10
C ARG A 209 -8.02 7.09 -18.42
N THR A 210 -8.53 8.04 -19.20
CA THR A 210 -9.23 9.22 -18.67
C THR A 210 -10.57 8.84 -18.04
N CYS A 211 -11.33 7.97 -18.69
CA CYS A 211 -12.57 7.39 -18.16
C CYS A 211 -12.36 6.65 -16.83
N LEU A 212 -11.40 5.72 -16.77
CA LEU A 212 -11.07 4.96 -15.56
C LEU A 212 -10.66 5.88 -14.40
N ARG A 213 -9.80 6.87 -14.65
CA ARG A 213 -9.39 7.82 -13.61
C ARG A 213 -10.56 8.69 -13.13
N ALA A 214 -11.45 9.10 -14.02
CA ALA A 214 -12.64 9.86 -13.65
C ALA A 214 -13.61 9.03 -12.79
N ALA A 215 -13.64 7.71 -12.99
CA ALA A 215 -14.39 6.76 -12.18
C ALA A 215 -13.66 6.33 -10.88
N GLY A 216 -12.53 6.93 -10.52
CA GLY A 216 -11.83 6.63 -9.27
C GLY A 216 -10.87 5.42 -9.32
N PHE A 217 -10.57 4.87 -10.50
CA PHE A 217 -9.58 3.81 -10.63
C PHE A 217 -8.16 4.37 -10.45
N GLU A 218 -7.42 3.78 -9.51
CA GLU A 218 -6.02 4.11 -9.25
C GLU A 218 -5.09 3.10 -9.91
N LEU A 219 -3.90 3.54 -10.32
CA LEU A 219 -2.90 2.65 -10.88
C LEU A 219 -2.24 1.85 -9.74
N ASP A 220 -2.47 0.54 -9.71
CA ASP A 220 -1.92 -0.35 -8.69
C ASP A 220 -0.47 -0.74 -9.02
N HIS A 221 -0.26 -1.42 -10.15
CA HIS A 221 1.07 -1.84 -10.57
C HIS A 221 1.25 -1.88 -12.09
N HIS A 222 2.51 -1.75 -12.54
CA HIS A 222 2.88 -1.93 -13.94
C HIS A 222 3.08 -3.42 -14.25
N THR A 223 2.39 -3.92 -15.27
CA THR A 223 2.43 -5.35 -15.62
C THR A 223 3.55 -5.68 -16.60
N LYS A 224 3.62 -4.95 -17.71
CA LYS A 224 4.54 -5.28 -18.82
C LYS A 224 4.94 -4.06 -19.62
N LYS A 225 6.17 -4.05 -20.13
CA LYS A 225 6.65 -3.08 -21.12
C LYS A 225 6.44 -3.62 -22.53
N ILE A 226 5.90 -2.80 -23.43
CA ILE A 226 5.61 -3.20 -24.82
C ILE A 226 6.17 -2.22 -25.84
N GLY A 227 6.52 -2.73 -27.02
CA GLY A 227 6.91 -1.96 -28.20
C GLY A 227 8.25 -1.23 -28.13
N ILE A 228 8.59 -0.54 -29.24
CA ILE A 228 9.90 0.12 -29.44
C ILE A 228 10.21 1.15 -28.35
N LEU A 229 9.20 1.89 -27.89
CA LEU A 229 9.33 2.93 -26.86
C LEU A 229 9.08 2.40 -25.44
N GLN A 230 9.00 1.07 -25.25
CA GLN A 230 8.82 0.44 -23.94
C GLN A 230 7.64 0.99 -23.13
N TRP A 231 6.45 1.07 -23.74
CA TRP A 231 5.25 1.54 -23.05
C TRP A 231 4.91 0.64 -21.87
N ASN A 232 4.79 1.20 -20.67
CA ASN A 232 4.38 0.49 -19.47
C ASN A 232 2.85 0.28 -19.49
N LEU A 233 2.41 -0.96 -19.59
CA LEU A 233 1.05 -1.38 -19.28
C LEU A 233 0.86 -1.42 -17.76
N GLY A 234 -0.34 -1.11 -17.30
CA GLY A 234 -0.68 -1.12 -15.88
C GLY A 234 -2.00 -1.82 -15.63
N THR A 235 -2.19 -2.27 -14.40
CA THR A 235 -3.50 -2.67 -13.88
C THR A 235 -3.97 -1.54 -13.00
N CYS A 236 -5.18 -1.04 -13.25
CA CYS A 236 -5.83 -0.12 -12.33
C CYS A 236 -6.82 -0.87 -11.45
N VAL A 237 -6.91 -0.47 -10.19
CA VAL A 237 -7.82 -1.01 -9.18
C VAL A 237 -8.73 0.11 -8.72
N GLU A 238 -10.03 -0.17 -8.67
CA GLU A 238 -11.01 0.67 -7.97
C GLU A 238 -11.12 0.15 -6.53
N VAL A 239 -10.78 1.00 -5.56
CA VAL A 239 -10.86 0.70 -4.13
C VAL A 239 -12.05 1.45 -3.56
N HIS A 240 -13.03 0.74 -2.99
CA HIS A 240 -14.09 1.39 -2.25
C HIS A 240 -13.60 1.75 -0.85
N ASP A 241 -13.23 3.01 -0.71
CA ASP A 241 -12.93 3.66 0.55
C ASP A 241 -14.21 4.01 1.31
N TRP A 242 -14.24 3.73 2.61
CA TRP A 242 -15.40 3.94 3.49
C TRP A 242 -15.23 5.19 4.38
N ILE A 243 -14.17 5.97 4.17
CA ILE A 243 -13.92 7.25 4.86
C ILE A 243 -15.12 8.22 4.75
N GLU A 244 -15.95 8.11 3.71
CA GLU A 244 -17.12 8.99 3.49
C GLU A 244 -18.38 8.61 4.29
N ARG A 245 -18.44 7.42 4.94
CA ARG A 245 -19.59 7.02 5.76
C ARG A 245 -19.49 7.58 7.17
N VAL A 246 -19.68 8.89 7.30
CA VAL A 246 -19.61 9.61 8.57
C VAL A 246 -20.92 9.45 9.35
N PRO A 247 -20.88 8.93 10.59
CA PRO A 247 -22.07 8.81 11.44
C PRO A 247 -22.76 10.16 11.64
N GLY A 248 -24.07 10.21 11.35
CA GLY A 248 -24.88 11.42 11.45
C GLY A 248 -25.19 12.12 10.12
N TYR A 249 -24.52 11.76 9.02
CA TYR A 249 -24.90 12.18 7.66
C TYR A 249 -25.74 11.12 6.95
N ASP A 250 -25.46 9.84 7.24
CA ASP A 250 -26.21 8.70 6.75
C ASP A 250 -26.96 8.15 7.96
N GLY A 251 -28.29 8.01 7.89
CA GLY A 251 -29.14 7.63 9.05
C GLY A 251 -28.94 6.20 9.60
N ALA A 252 -27.77 5.58 9.38
CA ALA A 252 -27.40 4.23 9.81
C ALA A 252 -26.61 4.25 11.13
N ASP A 253 -26.87 3.27 12.01
CA ASP A 253 -26.15 3.11 13.27
C ASP A 253 -24.80 2.40 13.04
N SER A 254 -23.77 3.21 12.81
CA SER A 254 -22.39 2.78 12.54
C SER A 254 -21.81 1.82 13.60
N GLN A 255 -22.32 1.83 14.83
CA GLN A 255 -21.82 0.96 15.90
C GLN A 255 -22.31 -0.48 15.79
N SER A 256 -23.59 -0.67 15.44
CA SER A 256 -24.17 -2.00 15.31
C SER A 256 -23.55 -2.72 14.11
N GLU A 257 -23.35 -2.00 13.00
CA GLU A 257 -22.66 -2.53 11.81
C GLU A 257 -21.18 -2.86 12.07
N LEU A 258 -20.44 -2.01 12.81
CA LEU A 258 -19.05 -2.28 13.15
C LEU A 258 -18.92 -3.56 14.01
N LEU A 259 -19.82 -3.74 14.98
CA LEU A 259 -19.82 -4.93 15.83
C LEU A 259 -20.22 -6.19 15.05
N GLU A 260 -21.23 -6.11 14.18
CA GLU A 260 -21.64 -7.22 13.32
C GLU A 260 -20.53 -7.64 12.34
N LEU A 261 -19.79 -6.68 11.80
CA LEU A 261 -18.70 -6.94 10.87
C LEU A 261 -17.51 -7.58 11.57
N VAL A 262 -17.13 -7.08 12.75
CA VAL A 262 -16.10 -7.70 13.59
C VAL A 262 -16.53 -9.11 14.00
N GLU A 263 -17.79 -9.30 14.41
CA GLU A 263 -18.30 -10.62 14.78
C GLU A 263 -18.29 -11.60 13.58
N LYS A 264 -18.73 -11.16 12.40
CA LYS A 264 -18.68 -11.94 11.15
C LYS A 264 -17.24 -12.27 10.73
N ALA A 265 -16.30 -11.35 10.91
CA ALA A 265 -14.88 -11.59 10.63
C ALA A 265 -14.27 -12.62 11.58
N LEU A 266 -14.74 -12.67 12.84
CA LEU A 266 -14.28 -13.58 13.89
C LEU A 266 -14.95 -14.96 13.87
N GLN A 267 -16.00 -15.17 13.06
CA GLN A 267 -16.69 -16.47 12.92
C GLN A 267 -15.83 -17.57 12.28
N ASP A 268 -14.72 -17.23 11.60
CA ASP A 268 -13.81 -18.18 10.97
C ASP A 268 -12.54 -18.37 11.84
N PRO A 269 -12.46 -19.42 12.68
CA PRO A 269 -11.37 -19.61 13.64
C PRO A 269 -10.02 -19.96 12.99
N LEU A 270 -9.96 -20.18 11.67
CA LEU A 270 -8.73 -20.49 10.93
C LEU A 270 -8.08 -19.25 10.30
N ARG A 271 -8.73 -18.08 10.34
CA ARG A 271 -8.23 -16.84 9.72
C ARG A 271 -7.58 -15.90 10.77
N PRO A 272 -6.26 -15.63 10.71
CA PRO A 272 -5.67 -14.56 11.51
C PRO A 272 -6.27 -13.22 11.04
N THR A 273 -6.92 -12.51 11.96
CA THR A 273 -7.71 -11.31 11.66
C THR A 273 -7.14 -10.12 12.42
N ASN A 274 -6.51 -9.18 11.73
CA ASN A 274 -6.02 -7.96 12.37
C ASN A 274 -7.11 -6.88 12.31
N ILE A 275 -7.46 -6.31 13.46
CA ILE A 275 -8.39 -5.19 13.54
C ILE A 275 -7.57 -3.95 13.86
N ILE A 276 -7.64 -2.95 12.98
CA ILE A 276 -6.97 -1.67 13.10
C ILE A 276 -8.06 -0.61 13.20
N VAL A 277 -8.01 0.19 14.26
CA VAL A 277 -8.82 1.40 14.38
C VAL A 277 -7.89 2.58 14.13
N ASP A 278 -8.12 3.25 13.01
CA ASP A 278 -7.31 4.34 12.46
C ASP A 278 -7.42 5.64 13.26
N SER A 279 -8.60 5.94 13.82
CA SER A 279 -8.83 7.13 14.64
C SER A 279 -9.90 6.93 15.71
N ILE A 280 -9.44 6.78 16.95
CA ILE A 280 -10.31 6.72 18.13
C ILE A 280 -11.02 8.05 18.36
N ASP A 281 -10.40 9.16 17.94
CA ASP A 281 -10.97 10.50 18.11
C ASP A 281 -12.19 10.72 17.20
N THR A 282 -12.20 10.13 16.01
CA THR A 282 -13.38 10.12 15.14
C THR A 282 -14.51 9.33 15.81
N LEU A 283 -14.20 8.13 16.34
CA LEU A 283 -15.16 7.33 17.10
C LEU A 283 -15.67 8.03 18.38
N LEU A 284 -14.85 8.88 18.98
CA LEU A 284 -15.23 9.73 20.11
C LEU A 284 -16.15 10.87 19.69
N THR A 285 -15.82 11.51 18.58
CA THR A 285 -16.60 12.61 18.00
C THR A 285 -17.98 12.13 17.59
N ASP A 286 -18.07 10.95 16.96
CA ASP A 286 -19.33 10.35 16.51
C ASP A 286 -20.25 9.94 17.66
N LYS A 287 -19.68 9.47 18.77
CA LYS A 287 -20.45 9.05 19.96
C LYS A 287 -20.79 10.21 20.87
N GLY A 288 -20.07 11.34 20.78
CA GLY A 288 -20.28 12.52 21.63
C GLY A 288 -20.04 12.26 23.13
N SER A 289 -19.53 11.09 23.51
CA SER A 289 -19.33 10.69 24.91
C SER A 289 -18.21 9.67 25.05
N LEU A 290 -17.20 10.02 25.86
CA LEU A 290 -16.09 9.13 26.22
C LEU A 290 -16.58 7.78 26.75
N SER A 291 -17.61 7.78 27.61
CA SER A 291 -18.14 6.54 28.20
C SER A 291 -18.69 5.58 27.15
N GLU A 292 -19.33 6.11 26.09
CA GLU A 292 -19.92 5.31 25.03
C GLU A 292 -18.88 4.79 24.05
N THR A 293 -17.88 5.60 23.72
CA THR A 293 -16.70 5.18 22.94
C THR A 293 -15.95 4.06 23.66
N TYR A 294 -15.73 4.20 24.98
CA TYR A 294 -15.14 3.13 25.79
C TYR A 294 -15.99 1.86 25.80
N LYS A 295 -17.31 1.96 25.95
CA LYS A 295 -18.21 0.79 25.86
C LYS A 295 -18.14 0.12 24.49
N CYS A 296 -18.03 0.90 23.42
CA CYS A 296 -17.90 0.38 22.06
C CYS A 296 -16.59 -0.38 21.87
N LEU A 297 -15.46 0.26 22.19
CA LEU A 297 -14.14 -0.37 22.12
C LEU A 297 -14.04 -1.60 23.03
N PHE A 298 -14.65 -1.54 24.22
CA PHE A 298 -14.68 -2.68 25.13
C PHE A 298 -15.46 -3.87 24.54
N LYS A 299 -16.57 -3.64 23.84
CA LYS A 299 -17.32 -4.70 23.14
C LYS A 299 -16.47 -5.33 22.03
N VAL A 300 -15.77 -4.52 21.23
CA VAL A 300 -14.84 -4.99 20.20
C VAL A 300 -13.70 -5.82 20.82
N CYS A 301 -13.04 -5.29 21.86
CA CYS A 301 -12.01 -6.02 22.58
C CYS A 301 -12.51 -7.32 23.21
N ALA A 302 -13.75 -7.35 23.73
CA ALA A 302 -14.35 -8.55 24.31
C ALA A 302 -14.59 -9.64 23.24
N LEU A 303 -15.02 -9.25 22.04
CA LEU A 303 -15.14 -10.14 20.88
C LEU A 303 -13.77 -10.70 20.49
N VAL A 304 -12.75 -9.85 20.38
CA VAL A 304 -11.40 -10.27 19.99
C VAL A 304 -10.73 -11.19 21.02
N LYS A 305 -10.90 -10.89 22.32
CA LYS A 305 -10.37 -11.72 23.42
C LYS A 305 -10.98 -13.13 23.44
N ARG A 306 -12.22 -13.30 22.96
CA ARG A 306 -12.87 -14.61 22.85
C ARG A 306 -12.18 -15.52 21.84
N HIS A 307 -11.43 -14.95 20.88
CA HIS A 307 -10.78 -15.69 19.79
C HIS A 307 -9.23 -15.72 19.86
N SER A 308 -8.60 -15.14 20.90
CA SER A 308 -7.12 -15.09 21.07
C SER A 308 -6.36 -14.38 19.93
N ILE A 309 -6.88 -13.26 19.45
CA ILE A 309 -6.35 -12.52 18.28
C ILE A 309 -5.72 -11.18 18.72
N PRO A 310 -4.65 -10.68 18.06
CA PRO A 310 -4.06 -9.36 18.34
C PRO A 310 -4.99 -8.20 17.96
N PHE A 311 -4.98 -7.12 18.77
CA PHE A 311 -5.82 -5.94 18.59
C PHE A 311 -4.98 -4.66 18.64
N HIS A 312 -5.10 -3.79 17.63
CA HIS A 312 -4.26 -2.61 17.46
C HIS A 312 -5.08 -1.31 17.55
N LEU A 313 -4.54 -0.31 18.26
CA LEU A 313 -5.12 1.02 18.43
C LEU A 313 -4.06 2.07 18.08
N ALA A 314 -4.35 2.98 17.16
CA ALA A 314 -3.45 4.09 16.80
C ALA A 314 -3.91 5.41 17.45
N PRO A 315 -3.02 6.18 18.12
CA PRO A 315 -3.31 7.54 18.60
C PRO A 315 -3.01 8.61 17.54
N PRO A 316 -3.56 9.83 17.67
CA PRO A 316 -3.37 10.89 16.69
C PRO A 316 -1.95 11.46 16.81
N HIS A 317 -1.41 11.95 15.69
CA HIS A 317 -0.12 12.66 15.57
C HIS A 317 1.18 11.84 15.37
N LEU A 318 1.11 10.53 15.13
CA LEU A 318 2.26 9.76 14.63
C LEU A 318 1.81 8.93 13.42
N PRO A 319 2.48 8.99 12.25
CA PRO A 319 2.22 8.06 11.16
C PRO A 319 2.74 6.64 11.44
N ASN A 320 3.23 6.34 12.65
CA ASN A 320 3.95 5.11 12.93
C ASN A 320 3.26 4.26 14.01
N VAL A 321 2.73 3.15 13.51
CA VAL A 321 2.08 1.98 14.11
C VAL A 321 2.44 1.67 15.58
N LEU A 322 1.41 1.53 16.42
CA LEU A 322 1.49 0.91 17.75
C LEU A 322 1.23 -0.61 17.67
N PHE A 323 2.21 -1.44 18.02
CA PHE A 323 2.06 -2.90 18.07
C PHE A 323 1.72 -3.38 19.50
N LEU A 324 0.61 -4.12 19.66
CA LEU A 324 0.38 -5.00 20.81
C LEU A 324 0.32 -6.44 20.29
N ILE A 325 1.39 -7.21 20.47
CA ILE A 325 1.46 -8.64 20.08
C ILE A 325 1.44 -9.50 21.36
N PRO A 326 0.45 -10.41 21.54
CA PRO A 326 0.58 -11.53 22.47
C PRO A 326 1.17 -12.74 21.73
N ARG A 327 2.34 -13.23 22.15
CA ARG A 327 2.98 -14.41 21.56
C ARG A 327 2.41 -15.68 22.22
N ALA A 328 1.75 -16.53 21.44
CA ALA A 328 1.33 -17.87 21.87
C ALA A 328 2.47 -18.88 21.65
N HIS A 329 2.72 -19.75 22.63
CA HIS A 329 3.52 -20.97 22.46
C HIS A 329 2.74 -22.20 22.92
N ASN A 330 2.98 -23.31 22.21
CA ASN A 330 2.24 -24.57 22.26
C ASN A 330 2.30 -25.30 23.62
N ARG A 331 1.17 -25.95 23.96
CA ARG A 331 0.86 -26.87 25.09
C ARG A 331 1.58 -28.23 24.97
N PRO A 332 1.63 -29.15 26.00
CA PRO A 332 0.44 -29.81 26.61
C PRO A 332 0.62 -30.32 28.08
N PRO A 333 -0.17 -31.28 28.60
CA PRO A 333 -1.43 -31.11 29.34
C PRO A 333 -1.36 -31.61 30.80
N ASN A 334 -2.36 -31.30 31.63
CA ASN A 334 -2.98 -32.17 32.67
C ASN A 334 -3.98 -31.35 33.51
N GLY A 335 -5.24 -31.81 33.60
CA GLY A 335 -6.27 -31.24 34.49
C GLY A 335 -6.34 -31.97 35.84
N PRO A 336 -7.51 -31.99 36.52
CA PRO A 336 -8.27 -30.92 37.22
C PRO A 336 -8.20 -31.20 38.76
N PRO A 337 -9.12 -30.79 39.68
CA PRO A 337 -10.29 -29.90 39.65
C PRO A 337 -10.32 -28.87 40.80
N HIS A 338 -11.27 -27.92 40.76
CA HIS A 338 -12.16 -27.49 41.88
C HIS A 338 -12.78 -26.11 41.60
N ALA A 339 -14.10 -26.10 41.42
CA ALA A 339 -14.97 -24.95 41.69
C ALA A 339 -15.20 -24.84 43.22
N PRO A 340 -15.96 -23.87 43.80
CA PRO A 340 -16.73 -22.77 43.20
C PRO A 340 -16.63 -21.41 43.97
N ARG A 341 -17.39 -20.40 43.49
CA ARG A 341 -18.15 -19.36 44.23
C ARG A 341 -17.85 -17.91 43.85
N ASP A 342 -18.82 -17.35 43.12
CA ASP A 342 -19.55 -16.10 43.36
C ASP A 342 -18.88 -15.00 44.21
N ARG A 343 -18.69 -13.82 43.60
CA ARG A 343 -19.40 -12.56 43.96
C ARG A 343 -18.82 -11.37 43.18
N VAL A 344 -19.68 -10.76 42.39
CA VAL A 344 -19.68 -9.34 41.97
C VAL A 344 -20.59 -8.59 42.98
N PRO A 345 -20.58 -7.25 43.20
CA PRO A 345 -19.80 -6.15 42.62
C PRO A 345 -19.07 -5.28 43.68
N TYR A 346 -18.17 -4.40 43.25
CA TYR A 346 -18.21 -2.94 43.45
C TYR A 346 -16.92 -2.31 42.92
N ALA A 347 -17.09 -1.20 42.21
CA ALA A 347 -16.02 -0.33 41.72
C ALA A 347 -15.35 0.42 42.89
N PRO A 348 -14.07 0.80 42.74
CA PRO A 348 -13.60 2.07 43.24
C PRO A 348 -13.17 2.95 42.05
N THR A 349 -13.87 4.07 41.97
CA THR A 349 -13.38 5.40 41.61
C THR A 349 -11.85 5.51 41.71
N SER A 350 -11.20 5.90 40.61
CA SER A 350 -9.91 6.59 40.67
C SER A 350 -10.02 7.90 39.89
N THR A 351 -10.17 8.94 40.67
CA THR A 351 -9.90 10.33 40.36
C THR A 351 -8.49 10.49 39.77
N LEU A 352 -8.44 11.25 38.67
CA LEU A 352 -7.42 12.27 38.36
C LEU A 352 -6.01 12.03 38.92
N THR A 353 -5.13 11.55 38.06
CA THR A 353 -3.77 12.10 37.93
C THR A 353 -3.37 11.97 36.47
N SER A 354 -3.50 13.08 35.74
CA SER A 354 -2.83 13.29 34.47
C SER A 354 -1.31 13.24 34.65
N PRO A 355 -0.56 12.55 33.77
CA PRO A 355 0.71 13.06 33.32
C PRO A 355 0.46 13.85 32.04
N LYS A 356 0.48 15.18 32.16
CA LYS A 356 0.85 16.03 31.02
C LYS A 356 2.24 15.60 30.59
N ILE A 357 2.41 15.28 29.30
CA ILE A 357 3.73 15.39 28.68
C ILE A 357 3.61 16.46 27.60
N LEU A 358 4.34 17.52 27.91
CA LEU A 358 4.60 18.70 27.14
C LEU A 358 5.54 18.32 25.99
N GLY A 359 5.05 18.45 24.77
CA GLY A 359 5.86 18.47 23.57
C GLY A 359 5.34 19.61 22.71
N SER A 360 5.82 20.83 22.97
CA SER A 360 5.57 21.98 22.11
C SER A 360 6.27 21.76 20.77
N VAL A 361 5.51 21.40 19.74
CA VAL A 361 5.92 21.66 18.36
C VAL A 361 5.29 23.00 17.98
N PRO A 362 6.06 24.02 17.57
CA PRO A 362 5.48 25.27 17.11
C PRO A 362 4.55 25.00 15.94
N ALA A 363 3.35 25.57 15.99
CA ALA A 363 2.47 25.66 14.83
C ALA A 363 3.27 26.33 13.70
N CYS A 364 3.35 25.66 12.55
CA CYS A 364 4.27 25.90 11.41
C CYS A 364 5.65 25.25 11.53
N GLY A 365 5.71 23.94 11.30
CA GLY A 365 6.93 23.25 10.89
C GLY A 365 6.60 22.21 9.84
N GLU A 366 7.08 22.39 8.60
CA GLU A 366 7.17 21.31 7.61
C GLU A 366 8.09 20.23 8.18
N GLY A 367 7.53 19.11 8.62
CA GLY A 367 8.31 17.96 9.05
C GLY A 367 8.97 17.29 7.84
N SER A 368 10.28 17.43 7.70
CA SER A 368 11.08 16.73 6.68
C SER A 368 11.33 15.27 7.09
N GLY A 369 10.27 14.49 7.28
CA GLY A 369 10.38 13.05 7.51
C GLY A 369 10.63 12.32 6.18
N ASN A 370 11.66 11.48 6.11
CA ASN A 370 11.86 10.60 4.97
C ASN A 370 10.91 9.38 5.12
N PRO A 371 9.97 9.12 4.18
CA PRO A 371 9.03 8.00 4.30
C PRO A 371 9.69 6.62 4.29
N SER A 372 10.99 6.52 3.97
CA SER A 372 11.72 5.26 3.94
C SER A 372 12.28 4.80 5.29
N GLU A 373 12.32 5.67 6.32
CA GLU A 373 12.95 5.38 7.61
C GLU A 373 12.15 5.99 8.78
N PHE A 374 11.91 5.20 9.83
CA PHE A 374 11.23 5.68 11.03
C PHE A 374 11.68 4.95 12.29
N VAL A 375 11.35 5.52 13.46
CA VAL A 375 11.63 4.93 14.78
C VAL A 375 10.32 4.53 15.44
N VAL A 376 10.29 3.36 16.05
CA VAL A 376 9.12 2.78 16.73
C VAL A 376 9.45 2.56 18.20
N GLU A 377 8.56 2.99 19.11
CA GLU A 377 8.58 2.60 20.51
C GLU A 377 7.66 1.39 20.71
N LEU A 378 8.25 0.24 21.02
CA LEU A 378 7.55 -0.99 21.34
C LEU A 378 7.30 -1.04 22.84
N ILE A 379 6.01 -1.06 23.21
CA ILE A 379 5.60 -1.24 24.61
C ILE A 379 5.06 -2.66 24.77
N VAL A 380 5.90 -3.56 25.29
CA VAL A 380 5.51 -4.94 25.56
C VAL A 380 4.94 -5.02 26.97
N ARG A 381 3.67 -5.42 27.08
CA ARG A 381 3.01 -5.65 28.36
C ARG A 381 2.78 -7.14 28.55
N GLU A 382 3.61 -7.78 29.36
CA GLU A 382 3.47 -9.20 29.63
C GLU A 382 2.48 -9.44 30.77
N GLY A 383 1.50 -10.33 30.52
CA GLY A 383 0.37 -10.56 31.42
C GLY A 383 0.05 -12.02 31.60
N ALA A 384 0.86 -12.74 32.37
CA ALA A 384 0.51 -14.05 32.93
C ALA A 384 0.83 -14.08 34.43
N GLY A 385 -0.18 -13.79 35.26
CA GLY A 385 -0.10 -13.84 36.73
C GLY A 385 -0.14 -12.47 37.44
N ARG A 386 0.06 -12.46 38.76
CA ARG A 386 -0.06 -11.28 39.66
C ARG A 386 1.00 -10.17 39.43
N LYS A 387 1.90 -10.31 38.45
CA LYS A 387 2.89 -9.30 38.07
C LYS A 387 2.63 -8.87 36.62
N ARG A 388 2.48 -7.56 36.41
CA ARG A 388 2.45 -6.94 35.09
C ARG A 388 3.82 -6.28 34.89
N VAL A 389 4.57 -6.73 33.90
CA VAL A 389 5.83 -6.10 33.50
C VAL A 389 5.55 -5.31 32.22
N VAL A 390 6.00 -4.05 32.19
CA VAL A 390 5.95 -3.20 31.01
C VAL A 390 7.39 -2.96 30.57
N GLU A 391 7.75 -3.53 29.43
CA GLU A 391 9.04 -3.31 28.79
C GLU A 391 8.85 -2.30 27.66
N ARG A 392 9.75 -1.32 27.56
CA ARG A 392 9.77 -0.32 26.49
C ARG A 392 11.06 -0.48 25.71
N VAL A 393 10.96 -0.68 24.40
CA VAL A 393 12.12 -0.86 23.51
C VAL A 393 11.97 0.08 22.33
N LEU A 394 13.04 0.80 21.98
CA LEU A 394 13.10 1.62 20.76
C LEU A 394 13.76 0.80 19.65
N GLU A 395 13.11 0.74 18.49
CA GLU A 395 13.59 0.01 17.32
C GLU A 395 13.50 0.90 16.06
N GLY A 396 14.52 0.86 15.22
CA GLY A 396 14.52 1.56 13.93
C GLY A 396 13.88 0.70 12.86
N TRP A 397 13.23 1.31 11.88
CA TRP A 397 12.69 0.60 10.72
C TRP A 397 13.13 1.27 9.44
N SER A 398 13.65 0.49 8.50
CA SER A 398 14.11 0.99 7.19
C SER A 398 13.49 0.17 6.06
N SER A 399 12.81 0.86 5.14
CA SER A 399 12.27 0.26 3.93
C SER A 399 13.35 -0.29 3.00
N ALA A 400 14.60 0.20 3.10
CA ALA A 400 15.73 -0.32 2.33
C ALA A 400 16.22 -1.69 2.85
N LEU A 401 16.01 -1.98 4.14
CA LEU A 401 16.39 -3.23 4.79
C LEU A 401 15.22 -4.22 4.93
N ASP A 402 14.01 -3.80 4.53
CA ASP A 402 12.76 -4.56 4.59
C ASP A 402 12.51 -5.19 5.99
N GLY A 403 12.79 -4.42 7.04
CA GLY A 403 12.64 -4.94 8.40
C GLY A 403 13.16 -4.01 9.51
N PRO A 404 13.07 -4.49 10.76
CA PRO A 404 13.61 -3.79 11.92
C PRO A 404 15.13 -3.74 11.86
N CYS A 405 15.69 -2.63 12.34
CA CYS A 405 17.10 -2.37 12.39
C CYS A 405 17.46 -1.57 13.64
N ASP A 406 18.72 -1.63 14.03
CA ASP A 406 19.23 -0.79 15.12
C ASP A 406 19.11 0.70 14.72
N LEU A 407 18.88 1.59 15.70
CA LEU A 407 18.73 3.02 15.47
C LEU A 407 19.97 3.63 14.77
N VAL A 408 21.14 3.02 14.97
CA VAL A 408 22.41 3.41 14.34
C VAL A 408 22.45 3.12 12.84
N ALA A 409 21.63 2.17 12.36
CA ALA A 409 21.57 1.80 10.96
C ALA A 409 20.79 2.82 10.11
N LEU A 410 19.90 3.60 10.73
CA LEU A 410 19.06 4.61 10.07
C LEU A 410 19.92 5.76 9.54
N GLU A 411 19.84 6.02 8.23
CA GLU A 411 20.63 7.05 7.57
C GLU A 411 20.36 8.45 8.13
N GLY A 412 19.10 8.74 8.46
CA GLY A 412 18.71 10.00 9.09
C GLY A 412 19.35 10.24 10.48
N LEU A 413 19.63 9.16 11.22
CA LEU A 413 20.22 9.22 12.56
C LEU A 413 21.75 9.15 12.57
N LYS A 414 22.39 8.74 11.47
CA LYS A 414 23.86 8.70 11.34
C LYS A 414 24.51 10.06 11.64
N HIS A 415 23.83 11.17 11.35
CA HIS A 415 24.33 12.52 11.64
C HIS A 415 24.40 12.83 13.14
N PHE A 416 23.51 12.26 13.94
CA PHE A 416 23.49 12.44 15.40
C PHE A 416 24.45 11.48 16.11
N VAL A 417 24.63 10.27 15.57
CA VAL A 417 25.57 9.27 16.13
C VAL A 417 27.04 9.63 15.84
N LYS A 418 27.31 10.34 14.74
CA LYS A 418 28.68 10.72 14.32
C LYS A 418 29.21 12.04 14.90
N LYS A 419 28.64 12.59 15.98
CA LYS A 419 29.29 13.69 16.71
C LYS A 419 30.27 13.06 17.71
N PRO A 420 31.58 12.92 17.42
CA PRO A 420 32.53 12.57 18.46
C PRO A 420 32.45 13.67 19.52
N ARG A 421 32.33 13.26 20.79
CA ARG A 421 32.65 14.13 21.91
C ARG A 421 34.03 14.69 21.63
N GLN A 422 34.12 15.99 21.37
CA GLN A 422 35.39 16.66 21.13
C GLN A 422 36.08 16.71 22.49
N GLU A 423 36.80 15.64 22.84
CA GLU A 423 37.75 15.65 23.94
C GLU A 423 38.86 16.63 23.54
N VAL A 424 38.73 17.85 24.06
CA VAL A 424 39.84 18.79 24.07
C VAL A 424 40.92 18.15 24.92
N SER A 425 42.01 17.74 24.28
CA SER A 425 43.24 17.26 24.90
C SER A 425 43.84 18.39 25.76
N GLY A 426 43.30 18.56 26.97
CA GLY A 426 43.95 19.25 28.07
C GLY A 426 44.93 18.29 28.76
N PRO A 427 46.01 18.77 29.38
CA PRO A 427 46.88 17.93 30.19
C PRO A 427 46.06 17.26 31.29
N ASP A 428 46.23 15.95 31.43
CA ASP A 428 45.51 15.11 32.39
C ASP A 428 45.52 15.76 33.80
N PRO A 429 44.35 16.16 34.34
CA PRO A 429 44.26 16.89 35.60
C PRO A 429 44.75 16.07 36.80
N THR A 430 45.01 14.78 36.63
CA THR A 430 45.53 13.89 37.68
C THR A 430 47.05 13.94 37.85
N GLN A 431 47.80 14.65 36.98
CA GLN A 431 49.27 14.63 37.00
C GLN A 431 49.93 15.41 38.15
N ASN A 432 49.21 16.25 38.90
CA ASN A 432 49.75 17.05 40.01
C ASN A 432 49.19 16.64 41.40
N LEU A 433 48.72 15.40 41.53
CA LEU A 433 48.21 14.90 42.80
C LEU A 433 49.35 14.29 43.62
N SER A 434 49.36 14.55 44.93
CA SER A 434 50.33 13.97 45.88
C SER A 434 50.11 12.48 46.13
N PHE A 435 49.09 11.89 45.51
CA PHE A 435 48.75 10.47 45.54
C PHE A 435 48.28 10.03 44.15
N ASN A 436 48.61 8.79 43.79
CA ASN A 436 48.29 8.24 42.49
C ASN A 436 46.83 7.74 42.47
N LEU A 437 45.99 8.29 41.59
CA LEU A 437 44.60 7.85 41.40
C LEU A 437 44.48 6.61 40.52
N ASN A 438 45.53 6.30 39.72
CA ASN A 438 45.54 5.14 38.85
C ASN A 438 46.29 3.99 39.52
N LEU A 439 45.64 2.83 39.62
CA LEU A 439 46.29 1.61 40.11
C LEU A 439 47.26 1.09 39.04
N THR A 440 48.47 0.69 39.44
CA THR A 440 49.31 -0.10 38.54
C THR A 440 48.70 -1.48 38.36
N SER A 441 49.02 -2.15 37.24
CA SER A 441 48.58 -3.53 36.98
C SER A 441 48.95 -4.47 38.13
N SER A 442 50.13 -4.32 38.73
CA SER A 442 50.57 -5.08 39.91
C SER A 442 49.73 -4.80 41.16
N GLN A 443 49.30 -3.55 41.38
CA GLN A 443 48.43 -3.19 42.50
C GLN A 443 47.01 -3.73 42.30
N GLN A 444 46.50 -3.67 41.08
CA GLN A 444 45.19 -4.22 40.74
C GLN A 444 45.15 -5.75 40.92
N GLU A 445 46.21 -6.45 40.51
CA GLU A 445 46.39 -7.88 40.77
C GLU A 445 46.45 -8.16 42.28
N SER A 446 47.25 -7.41 43.04
CA SER A 446 47.35 -7.60 44.49
C SER A 446 46.01 -7.39 45.20
N ARG A 447 45.24 -6.37 44.78
CA ARG A 447 43.90 -6.09 45.32
C ARG A 447 42.93 -7.21 44.97
N SER A 448 43.03 -7.79 43.77
CA SER A 448 42.18 -8.91 43.36
C SER A 448 42.47 -10.21 44.12
N GLN A 449 43.69 -10.36 44.65
CA GLN A 449 44.10 -11.52 45.45
C GLN A 449 43.78 -11.40 46.93
N VAL A 450 43.36 -10.23 47.42
CA VAL A 450 42.92 -10.06 48.82
C VAL A 450 41.58 -10.79 49.00
N PRO A 451 41.52 -11.86 49.80
CA PRO A 451 40.29 -12.61 50.02
C PRO A 451 39.28 -11.71 50.72
N LEU A 452 38.16 -11.43 50.06
CA LEU A 452 37.08 -10.65 50.66
C LEU A 452 36.30 -11.55 51.64
N PRO A 453 36.14 -11.17 52.92
CA PRO A 453 35.61 -12.05 53.96
C PRO A 453 34.15 -12.52 53.78
N TYR A 454 33.46 -12.15 52.69
CA TYR A 454 32.09 -12.56 52.37
C TYR A 454 31.80 -12.74 50.87
N ALA A 455 32.84 -12.85 50.02
CA ALA A 455 32.61 -13.19 48.62
C ALA A 455 32.26 -14.68 48.52
N HIS A 456 30.99 -14.99 48.29
CA HIS A 456 30.54 -16.36 48.03
C HIS A 456 31.19 -16.88 46.73
N GLU A 457 32.30 -17.61 46.88
CA GLU A 457 32.92 -18.36 45.79
C GLU A 457 31.89 -19.35 45.24
N GLY A 458 31.58 -19.25 43.95
CA GLY A 458 30.49 -19.90 43.24
C GLY A 458 30.47 -21.44 43.29
N LYS A 459 30.17 -22.01 44.45
CA LYS A 459 29.53 -23.31 44.61
C LYS A 459 28.04 -23.06 44.80
N PRO A 460 27.17 -23.54 43.91
CA PRO A 460 25.74 -23.30 44.02
C PRO A 460 25.22 -24.00 45.28
N ILE A 461 24.94 -23.21 46.31
CA ILE A 461 24.13 -23.65 47.44
C ILE A 461 22.71 -23.81 46.87
N ALA A 462 22.33 -25.06 46.63
CA ALA A 462 20.94 -25.43 46.38
C ALA A 462 20.11 -24.90 47.55
N ASN A 463 19.14 -24.04 47.26
CA ASN A 463 18.24 -23.34 48.18
C ASN A 463 18.76 -22.01 48.77
N VAL A 464 19.05 -21.04 47.92
CA VAL A 464 18.76 -19.63 48.23
C VAL A 464 18.21 -18.95 46.98
N THR A 465 16.96 -18.51 47.07
CA THR A 465 16.26 -17.62 46.13
C THR A 465 17.18 -16.45 45.77
N PRO A 466 17.33 -16.02 44.50
CA PRO A 466 18.06 -14.81 44.18
C PRO A 466 17.40 -13.63 44.92
N GLY A 467 18.05 -13.16 45.98
CA GLY A 467 17.62 -12.01 46.76
C GLY A 467 17.80 -10.76 45.92
N ALA A 468 16.77 -10.37 45.18
CA ALA A 468 16.72 -9.07 44.56
C ALA A 468 16.52 -8.01 45.67
N ILE A 469 17.34 -6.97 45.65
CA ILE A 469 17.09 -5.77 46.47
C ILE A 469 15.90 -5.07 45.81
N PHE A 470 14.78 -5.00 46.53
CA PHE A 470 13.56 -4.37 46.05
C PHE A 470 13.53 -2.92 46.58
N TYR A 471 13.70 -1.97 45.68
CA TYR A 471 13.42 -0.57 45.93
C TYR A 471 11.95 -0.31 45.57
N ASP A 472 11.17 0.16 46.52
CA ASP A 472 9.79 0.62 46.31
C ASP A 472 9.85 2.14 46.51
N PRO A 473 9.82 2.96 45.44
CA PRO A 473 9.89 4.40 45.57
C PRO A 473 8.63 4.88 46.30
N ASP A 474 8.81 5.33 47.54
CA ASP A 474 7.81 6.08 48.29
C ASP A 474 7.55 7.41 47.54
N SER A 475 6.29 7.80 47.47
CA SER A 475 5.83 9.13 47.04
C SER A 475 6.48 10.34 47.72
N ALA A 476 7.29 10.15 48.77
CA ALA A 476 8.04 11.18 49.47
C ALA A 476 9.53 11.24 49.08
N ASP A 477 9.97 10.44 48.11
CA ASP A 477 11.31 10.54 47.54
C ASP A 477 11.29 11.63 46.46
N ASP A 478 11.16 12.86 46.97
CA ASP A 478 11.21 14.09 46.19
C ASP A 478 12.64 14.20 45.64
N ILE A 479 12.80 13.92 44.35
CA ILE A 479 14.00 14.27 43.60
C ILE A 479 14.11 15.80 43.74
N ASP A 480 15.04 16.26 44.58
CA ASP A 480 15.42 17.67 44.67
C ASP A 480 15.91 18.09 43.29
N ASP A 481 15.06 18.80 42.55
CA ASP A 481 15.32 19.35 41.20
C ASP A 481 16.27 20.58 41.24
N GLU A 482 16.80 20.96 42.41
CA GLU A 482 17.86 21.97 42.55
C GLU A 482 19.23 21.28 42.40
N ASP A 483 19.72 21.20 41.16
CA ASP A 483 21.10 20.85 40.86
C ASP A 483 22.02 21.93 41.48
N PRO A 484 22.82 21.62 42.53
CA PRO A 484 23.61 22.61 43.26
C PRO A 484 24.81 23.15 42.47
N ASP A 485 24.90 22.78 41.19
CA ASP A 485 25.98 23.13 40.27
C ASP A 485 25.57 24.25 39.27
N GLU A 486 24.30 24.71 39.28
CA GLU A 486 23.79 25.75 38.34
C GLU A 486 24.32 27.17 38.59
N ASP A 487 24.88 27.46 39.77
CA ASP A 487 25.48 28.75 40.15
C ASP A 487 27.03 28.76 40.16
N LEU A 488 27.67 27.72 39.62
CA LEU A 488 29.13 27.65 39.47
C LEU A 488 29.61 28.12 38.09
N ASP A 489 29.49 29.42 37.81
CA ASP A 489 30.29 30.08 36.77
C ASP A 489 31.67 30.48 37.35
N ILE A 490 32.70 29.66 37.10
CA ILE A 490 34.13 30.00 37.35
C ILE A 490 34.99 29.68 36.12
#